data_AF-A0A0L0BPU0-F1
#
_entry.id   AF-A0A0L0BPU0-F1
#
_cell.length_a   1.000
_cell.length_b   1.000
_cell.length_c   1.000
_cell.angle_alpha   90.00
_cell.angle_beta   90.00
_cell.angle_gamma   90.00
#
_symmetry.space_group_name_H-M   'P 1'
#
loop_
_entity.id
_entity.type
_entity.pdbx_description
1 polymer ?
#
loop_
_entity_poly.entity_id
_entity_poly.type
_entity_poly.pdbx_seq_one_letter_code
_entity_poly.pdbx_strand_id
1 'polypeptide(L)'
;MHKIQAQFWLEPAGSHGVWGLDDFHFIPFIFGSGQLLNDREVRPLDIHDYDIVDMYKDTNYYFRQISTINRVKTSSLRWHSPMLDDISGVKKWTKVNEGMIKMYKAEVLGKVPVIQHFLFGDILKPDPTMTSKIGETVHVQCWADCCGIRVPSAIAAKQARTNELQPDTAKGHYLQKLDSVPVD
;
A
#
# COMPACT_ATOMS: atom_id res chain seq x y z
N MET A 1 3.51 16.41 -1.72
CA MET A 1 3.24 15.34 -0.73
C MET A 1 4.22 15.33 0.43
N HIS A 2 5.54 15.40 0.21
CA HIS A 2 6.54 15.39 1.30
C HIS A 2 6.31 16.37 2.45
N LYS A 3 5.86 17.61 2.17
CA LYS A 3 5.53 18.59 3.22
C LYS A 3 4.40 18.09 4.13
N ILE A 4 3.36 17.49 3.57
CA ILE A 4 2.20 16.98 4.32
C ILE A 4 2.62 15.76 5.15
N GLN A 5 3.39 14.83 4.56
CA GLN A 5 3.93 13.66 5.27
C GLN A 5 4.73 14.06 6.51
N ALA A 6 5.65 15.02 6.37
CA ALA A 6 6.48 15.48 7.46
C ALA A 6 5.70 16.34 8.49
N GLN A 7 4.74 17.15 8.04
CA GLN A 7 3.98 18.04 8.92
C GLN A 7 2.95 17.30 9.77
N PHE A 8 2.34 16.25 9.22
CA PHE A 8 1.24 15.51 9.88
C PHE A 8 1.63 14.10 10.31
N TRP A 9 2.91 13.73 10.19
CA TRP A 9 3.44 12.41 10.56
C TRP A 9 2.58 11.27 10.02
N LEU A 10 2.27 11.37 8.73
CA LEU A 10 1.42 10.38 8.09
C LEU A 10 2.07 8.99 8.17
N GLU A 11 1.27 7.99 8.46
CA GLU A 11 1.70 6.61 8.37
C GLU A 11 1.64 6.11 6.92
N PRO A 12 2.56 5.23 6.50
CA PRO A 12 2.51 4.59 5.20
C PRO A 12 1.21 3.81 5.00
N ALA A 13 0.56 3.99 3.85
CA ALA A 13 -0.67 3.27 3.53
C ALA A 13 -0.33 1.88 2.95
N GLY A 14 -0.60 0.83 3.73
CA GLY A 14 -0.43 -0.56 3.30
C GLY A 14 0.80 -1.26 3.87
N SER A 15 0.72 -2.57 4.05
CA SER A 15 1.78 -3.40 4.63
C SER A 15 2.70 -3.98 3.55
N HIS A 16 3.50 -3.14 2.88
CA HIS A 16 4.57 -3.67 2.02
C HIS A 16 5.78 -4.16 2.84
N GLY A 17 5.86 -3.77 4.11
CA GLY A 17 6.94 -4.15 5.01
C GLY A 17 8.29 -3.64 4.51
N VAL A 18 9.37 -4.32 4.92
CA VAL A 18 10.76 -3.96 4.55
C VAL A 18 11.06 -4.17 3.05
N TRP A 19 10.16 -4.84 2.31
CA TRP A 19 10.28 -5.12 0.88
C TRP A 19 9.46 -4.19 -0.01
N GLY A 20 8.96 -3.07 0.54
CA GLY A 20 8.38 -2.00 -0.27
C GLY A 20 9.45 -1.20 -1.01
N LEU A 21 9.10 -0.66 -2.18
CA LEU A 21 9.99 0.23 -2.94
C LEU A 21 10.27 1.54 -2.18
N ASP A 22 9.20 2.16 -1.68
CA ASP A 22 9.18 3.36 -0.83
C ASP A 22 7.91 3.34 0.00
N ASP A 23 7.91 4.08 1.10
CA ASP A 23 6.80 4.12 2.05
C ASP A 23 5.55 4.80 1.47
N PHE A 24 5.71 5.76 0.54
CA PHE A 24 4.58 6.57 0.06
C PHE A 24 4.46 6.68 -1.46
N HIS A 25 5.55 6.57 -2.21
CA HIS A 25 5.56 6.92 -3.63
C HIS A 25 6.14 5.83 -4.50
N PHE A 26 5.42 5.48 -5.57
CA PHE A 26 5.94 4.59 -6.61
C PHE A 26 6.23 5.35 -7.91
N ILE A 27 5.27 6.16 -8.36
CA ILE A 27 5.28 6.84 -9.65
C ILE A 27 6.54 7.69 -9.92
N PRO A 28 7.09 8.47 -8.95
CA PRO A 28 8.31 9.24 -9.18
C PRO A 28 9.51 8.39 -9.61
N PHE A 29 9.61 7.13 -9.16
CA PHE A 29 10.68 6.23 -9.59
C PHE A 29 10.50 5.75 -11.04
N ILE A 30 9.26 5.54 -11.51
CA ILE A 30 8.99 5.24 -12.92
C ILE A 30 9.37 6.43 -13.79
N PHE A 31 8.87 7.63 -13.47
CA PHE A 31 9.14 8.80 -14.30
C PHE A 31 10.61 9.23 -14.22
N GLY A 32 11.22 9.17 -13.04
CA GLY A 32 12.62 9.51 -12.84
C GLY A 32 13.59 8.58 -13.55
N SER A 33 13.34 7.26 -13.54
CA SER A 33 14.11 6.31 -14.36
C SER A 33 13.85 6.51 -15.87
N GLY A 34 12.65 6.97 -16.23
CA GLY A 34 12.30 7.37 -17.60
C GLY A 34 13.06 8.60 -18.10
N GLN A 35 13.36 9.56 -17.20
CA GLN A 35 14.18 10.73 -17.53
C GLN A 35 15.64 10.35 -17.86
N LEU A 36 16.15 9.23 -17.34
CA LEU A 36 17.54 8.80 -17.44
C LEU A 36 17.78 7.72 -18.51
N LEU A 37 16.79 7.41 -19.36
CA LEU A 37 16.88 6.29 -20.31
C LEU A 37 18.08 6.36 -21.26
N ASN A 38 18.48 7.57 -21.66
CA ASN A 38 19.59 7.82 -22.60
C ASN A 38 20.79 8.51 -21.93
N ASP A 39 20.74 8.66 -20.60
CA ASP A 39 21.82 9.29 -19.85
C ASP A 39 23.04 8.34 -19.80
N ARG A 40 24.22 8.90 -20.05
CA ARG A 40 25.51 8.19 -20.02
C ARG A 40 26.39 8.60 -18.84
N GLU A 41 26.06 9.69 -18.17
CA GLU A 41 26.84 10.26 -17.07
C GLU A 41 26.48 9.55 -15.77
N VAL A 42 25.21 9.18 -15.59
CA VAL A 42 24.71 8.62 -14.34
C VAL A 42 24.19 7.20 -14.53
N ARG A 43 24.59 6.31 -13.63
CA ARG A 43 24.17 4.90 -13.58
C ARG A 43 23.26 4.66 -12.37
N PRO A 44 22.47 3.58 -12.37
CA PRO A 44 21.63 3.22 -11.22
C PRO A 44 22.39 3.04 -9.91
N LEU A 45 23.66 2.62 -9.96
CA LEU A 45 24.51 2.46 -8.77
C LEU A 45 24.85 3.79 -8.10
N ASP A 46 24.83 4.89 -8.86
CA ASP A 46 25.26 6.21 -8.39
C ASP A 46 24.24 6.87 -7.44
N ILE A 47 23.11 6.18 -7.15
CA ILE A 47 22.15 6.60 -6.11
C ILE A 47 22.72 6.52 -4.69
N HIS A 48 23.83 5.81 -4.51
CA HIS A 48 24.55 5.71 -3.23
C HIS A 48 25.53 6.88 -3.00
N ASP A 49 25.82 7.64 -4.05
CA ASP A 49 26.71 8.79 -3.99
C ASP A 49 25.91 10.04 -3.62
N TYR A 50 26.18 10.60 -2.43
CA TYR A 50 25.47 11.76 -1.92
C TYR A 50 25.68 13.02 -2.77
N ASP A 51 26.85 13.18 -3.40
CA ASP A 51 27.16 14.37 -4.20
C ASP A 51 26.39 14.32 -5.53
N ILE A 52 26.32 13.15 -6.15
CA ILE A 52 25.50 12.93 -7.36
C ILE A 52 24.01 13.09 -7.03
N VAL A 53 23.56 12.53 -5.91
CA VAL A 53 22.17 12.68 -5.47
C VAL A 53 21.83 14.16 -5.24
N ASP A 54 22.71 14.92 -4.60
CA ASP A 54 22.47 16.35 -4.33
C ASP A 54 22.42 17.18 -5.62
N MET A 55 23.27 16.84 -6.59
CA MET A 55 23.31 17.49 -7.91
C MET A 55 22.04 17.25 -8.74
N TYR A 56 21.49 16.04 -8.71
CA TYR A 56 20.34 15.66 -9.56
C TYR A 56 18.98 15.77 -8.87
N LYS A 57 18.91 16.00 -7.55
CA LYS A 57 17.64 16.01 -6.80
C LYS A 57 16.62 17.03 -7.32
N ASP A 58 17.07 18.14 -7.89
CA ASP A 58 16.18 19.23 -8.33
C ASP A 58 15.72 19.05 -9.78
N THR A 59 16.40 18.21 -10.57
CA THR A 59 16.13 18.00 -12.00
C THR A 59 15.54 16.63 -12.31
N ASN A 60 15.80 15.62 -11.47
CA ASN A 60 15.36 14.25 -11.67
C ASN A 60 14.47 13.73 -10.53
N TYR A 61 13.31 13.17 -10.88
CA TYR A 61 12.35 12.68 -9.89
C TYR A 61 12.87 11.51 -9.06
N TYR A 62 13.69 10.62 -9.63
CA TYR A 62 14.27 9.47 -8.93
C TYR A 62 15.22 9.96 -7.83
N PHE A 63 16.18 10.80 -8.21
CA PHE A 63 17.15 11.37 -7.28
C PHE A 63 16.50 12.24 -6.21
N ARG A 64 15.41 12.94 -6.54
CA ARG A 64 14.63 13.68 -5.54
C ARG A 64 14.06 12.78 -4.44
N GLN A 65 13.55 11.61 -4.82
CA GLN A 65 13.06 10.64 -3.83
C GLN A 65 14.20 10.09 -2.99
N ILE A 66 15.33 9.71 -3.61
CA ILE A 66 16.51 9.21 -2.88
C ILE A 66 17.03 10.25 -1.88
N SER A 67 17.15 11.52 -2.31
CA SER A 67 17.52 12.63 -1.42
C SER A 67 16.55 12.79 -0.24
N THR A 68 15.25 12.63 -0.49
CA THR A 68 14.23 12.70 0.57
C THR A 68 14.35 11.54 1.55
N ILE A 69 14.61 10.32 1.07
CA ILE A 69 14.81 9.14 1.91
C ILE A 69 16.06 9.32 2.78
N ASN A 70 17.19 9.70 2.18
CA ASN A 70 18.46 9.91 2.88
C ASN A 70 18.37 11.01 3.95
N ARG A 71 17.50 12.02 3.74
CA ARG A 71 17.26 13.06 4.75
C ARG A 71 16.49 12.55 5.97
N VAL A 72 15.59 11.59 5.77
CA VAL A 72 14.73 11.03 6.84
C VAL A 72 15.44 9.88 7.55
N LYS A 73 16.26 9.11 6.83
CA LYS A 73 16.87 7.86 7.31
C LYS A 73 18.40 8.01 7.24
N THR A 74 19.05 8.11 8.40
CA THR A 74 20.49 8.40 8.54
C THR A 74 21.40 7.21 8.25
N SER A 75 20.87 5.99 8.20
CA SER A 75 21.61 4.78 7.87
C SER A 75 21.73 4.58 6.34
N SER A 76 22.67 3.76 5.91
CA SER A 76 22.84 3.42 4.49
C SER A 76 21.55 2.91 3.85
N LEU A 77 21.36 3.21 2.56
CA LEU A 77 20.20 2.84 1.75
C LEU A 77 19.79 1.38 1.91
N ARG A 78 20.78 0.49 2.00
CA ARG A 78 20.63 -0.96 2.23
C ARG A 78 19.78 -1.30 3.46
N TRP A 79 19.89 -0.54 4.55
CA TRP A 79 19.22 -0.88 5.81
C TRP A 79 17.77 -0.48 5.85
N HIS A 80 17.39 0.54 5.09
CA HIS A 80 16.05 1.10 5.16
C HIS A 80 15.23 0.92 3.88
N SER A 81 15.90 0.63 2.77
CA SER A 81 15.31 0.44 1.44
C SER A 81 16.09 -0.62 0.66
N PRO A 82 16.12 -1.88 1.14
CA PRO A 82 16.89 -2.96 0.50
C PRO A 82 16.46 -3.22 -0.95
N MET A 83 15.19 -3.01 -1.29
CA MET A 83 14.73 -3.14 -2.68
C MET A 83 15.34 -2.09 -3.61
N LEU A 84 15.49 -0.84 -3.16
CA LEU A 84 16.17 0.20 -3.96
C LEU A 84 17.68 -0.09 -4.07
N ASP A 85 18.29 -0.64 -3.00
CA ASP A 85 19.68 -1.12 -3.02
C ASP A 85 19.86 -2.21 -4.08
N ASP A 86 19.00 -3.23 -4.11
CA ASP A 86 19.07 -4.32 -5.07
C ASP A 86 18.87 -3.82 -6.52
N ILE A 87 17.92 -2.90 -6.74
CA ILE A 87 17.66 -2.29 -8.05
C ILE A 87 18.85 -1.47 -8.54
N SER A 88 19.60 -0.83 -7.64
CA SER A 88 20.81 -0.06 -7.99
C SER A 88 21.90 -0.91 -8.66
N GLY A 89 21.89 -2.23 -8.43
CA GLY A 89 22.79 -3.18 -9.08
C GLY A 89 22.52 -3.39 -10.58
N VAL A 90 21.40 -2.89 -11.11
CA VAL A 90 21.08 -2.97 -12.54
C VAL A 90 21.98 -2.01 -13.33
N LYS A 91 22.59 -2.49 -14.42
CA LYS A 91 23.59 -1.72 -15.18
C LYS A 91 23.04 -0.51 -15.97
N LYS A 92 21.77 -0.55 -16.39
CA LYS A 92 21.18 0.44 -17.30
C LYS A 92 19.82 0.93 -16.80
N TRP A 93 19.58 2.24 -16.85
CA TRP A 93 18.29 2.85 -16.51
C TRP A 93 17.13 2.36 -17.36
N THR A 94 17.36 1.98 -18.62
CA THR A 94 16.36 1.33 -19.48
C THR A 94 15.78 0.07 -18.82
N LYS A 95 16.64 -0.75 -18.21
CA LYS A 95 16.20 -1.97 -17.53
C LYS A 95 15.54 -1.69 -16.19
N VAL A 96 16.00 -0.67 -15.48
CA VAL A 96 15.33 -0.18 -14.27
C VAL A 96 13.91 0.27 -14.59
N ASN A 97 13.73 1.11 -15.62
CA ASN A 97 12.42 1.63 -16.00
C ASN A 97 11.45 0.51 -16.44
N GLU A 98 11.90 -0.41 -17.29
CA GLU A 98 11.12 -1.60 -17.67
C GLU A 98 10.70 -2.43 -16.45
N GLY A 99 11.62 -2.63 -15.49
CA GLY A 99 11.37 -3.32 -14.24
C GLY A 99 10.35 -2.59 -13.36
N MET A 100 10.50 -1.28 -13.21
CA MET A 100 9.60 -0.43 -12.42
C MET A 100 8.17 -0.47 -12.97
N ILE A 101 7.99 -0.44 -14.29
CA ILE A 101 6.65 -0.54 -14.89
C ILE A 101 6.01 -1.90 -14.62
N LYS A 102 6.79 -2.99 -14.74
CA LYS A 102 6.30 -4.34 -14.43
C LYS A 102 5.94 -4.48 -12.95
N MET A 103 6.80 -3.97 -12.08
CA MET A 103 6.58 -3.97 -10.64
C MET A 103 5.34 -3.14 -10.28
N TYR A 104 5.14 -1.95 -10.88
CA TYR A 104 3.94 -1.14 -10.63
C TYR A 104 2.65 -1.88 -10.99
N LYS A 105 2.64 -2.58 -12.13
CA LYS A 105 1.49 -3.38 -12.55
C LYS A 105 1.19 -4.51 -11.55
N ALA A 106 2.21 -5.19 -11.04
CA ALA A 106 2.04 -6.31 -10.12
C ALA A 106 1.72 -5.85 -8.68
N GLU A 107 2.46 -4.88 -8.17
CA GLU A 107 2.50 -4.50 -6.76
C GLU A 107 1.53 -3.37 -6.41
N VAL A 108 1.08 -2.58 -7.39
CA VAL A 108 0.12 -1.49 -7.16
C VAL A 108 -1.21 -1.83 -7.81
N LEU A 109 -1.24 -1.95 -9.13
CA LEU A 109 -2.49 -2.16 -9.87
C LEU A 109 -3.07 -3.57 -9.66
N GLY A 110 -2.21 -4.57 -9.50
CA GLY A 110 -2.58 -5.97 -9.26
C GLY A 110 -2.97 -6.30 -7.82
N LYS A 111 -2.79 -5.35 -6.88
CA LYS A 111 -3.08 -5.57 -5.45
C LYS A 111 -4.39 -4.91 -5.04
N VAL A 112 -5.40 -5.74 -4.75
CA VAL A 112 -6.71 -5.29 -4.27
C VAL A 112 -6.60 -4.35 -3.07
N PRO A 113 -5.81 -4.61 -2.00
CA PRO A 113 -5.73 -3.70 -0.86
C PRO A 113 -5.22 -2.29 -1.21
N VAL A 114 -4.46 -2.16 -2.31
CA VAL A 114 -3.89 -0.89 -2.78
C VAL A 114 -4.89 -0.18 -3.69
N ILE A 115 -5.50 -0.89 -4.64
CA ILE A 115 -6.36 -0.30 -5.67
C ILE A 115 -7.85 -0.27 -5.28
N GLN A 116 -8.26 -0.85 -4.16
CA GLN A 116 -9.68 -0.92 -3.72
C GLN A 116 -10.35 0.45 -3.57
N HIS A 117 -9.57 1.52 -3.34
CA HIS A 117 -10.08 2.88 -3.23
C HIS A 117 -10.02 3.66 -4.55
N PHE A 118 -9.70 3.00 -5.67
CA PHE A 118 -9.69 3.62 -6.99
C PHE A 118 -11.13 3.90 -7.45
N LEU A 119 -11.40 5.15 -7.81
CA LEU A 119 -12.73 5.60 -8.20
C LEU A 119 -12.90 5.54 -9.72
N PHE A 120 -14.00 4.95 -10.16
CA PHE A 120 -14.45 4.98 -11.55
C PHE A 120 -15.56 6.02 -11.70
N GLY A 121 -15.59 6.69 -12.86
CA GLY A 121 -16.54 7.73 -13.19
C GLY A 121 -16.69 7.86 -14.70
N ASP A 122 -17.15 9.02 -15.17
CA ASP A 122 -17.44 9.20 -16.61
C ASP A 122 -16.20 9.19 -17.50
N ILE A 123 -15.08 9.70 -16.98
CA ILE A 123 -13.79 9.75 -17.69
C ILE A 123 -13.09 8.38 -17.64
N LEU A 124 -13.07 7.75 -16.47
CA LEU A 124 -12.47 6.43 -16.26
C LEU A 124 -13.58 5.44 -15.96
N LYS A 125 -14.10 4.83 -17.03
CA LYS A 125 -15.20 3.87 -16.94
C LYS A 125 -14.69 2.53 -16.37
N PRO A 126 -15.49 1.84 -15.54
CA PRO A 126 -15.16 0.49 -15.12
C PRO A 126 -15.22 -0.45 -16.34
N ASP A 127 -14.39 -1.48 -16.34
CA ASP A 127 -14.45 -2.50 -17.38
C ASP A 127 -15.79 -3.25 -17.27
N PRO A 128 -16.52 -3.53 -18.38
CA PRO A 128 -17.80 -4.21 -18.34
C PRO A 128 -17.76 -5.60 -17.65
N THR A 129 -16.58 -6.23 -17.61
CA THR A 129 -16.34 -7.51 -16.93
C THR A 129 -16.10 -7.38 -15.43
N MET A 130 -15.88 -6.16 -14.92
CA MET A 130 -15.84 -5.88 -13.48
C MET A 130 -17.24 -6.03 -12.90
N THR A 131 -17.62 -7.27 -12.62
CA THR A 131 -18.82 -7.57 -11.88
C THR A 131 -18.61 -7.16 -10.43
N SER A 132 -19.43 -6.25 -9.91
CA SER A 132 -19.63 -6.21 -8.46
C SER A 132 -20.27 -7.54 -8.10
N LYS A 133 -19.50 -8.52 -7.62
CA LYS A 133 -20.09 -9.61 -6.86
C LYS A 133 -20.70 -8.99 -5.60
N ILE A 134 -21.93 -8.51 -5.72
CA ILE A 134 -22.81 -8.25 -4.59
C ILE A 134 -23.30 -9.65 -4.19
N GLY A 135 -22.46 -10.37 -3.45
CA GLY A 135 -22.75 -11.74 -3.00
C GLY A 135 -21.57 -12.69 -3.14
N GLU A 136 -21.12 -13.20 -1.99
CA GLU A 136 -20.33 -14.44 -1.83
C GLU A 136 -18.94 -14.48 -2.50
N THR A 137 -18.04 -13.70 -1.90
CA THR A 137 -16.67 -14.03 -1.43
C THR A 137 -15.83 -12.75 -1.40
N VAL A 138 -16.40 -11.71 -0.80
CA VAL A 138 -15.55 -10.77 -0.09
C VAL A 138 -14.97 -11.58 1.07
N HIS A 139 -13.66 -11.57 1.27
CA HIS A 139 -13.12 -11.77 2.62
C HIS A 139 -13.69 -10.63 3.46
N VAL A 140 -14.95 -10.79 3.88
CA VAL A 140 -15.64 -9.86 4.76
C VAL A 140 -15.01 -10.16 6.10
N GLN A 141 -13.90 -9.50 6.40
CA GLN A 141 -13.63 -9.17 7.78
C GLN A 141 -14.80 -8.28 8.22
N CYS A 142 -15.83 -8.95 8.74
CA CYS A 142 -17.06 -8.40 9.32
C CYS A 142 -16.73 -7.33 10.39
N TRP A 143 -15.51 -7.39 10.88
CA TRP A 143 -14.87 -6.46 11.78
C TRP A 143 -13.50 -6.16 11.17
N ALA A 144 -13.32 -4.95 10.64
CA ALA A 144 -11.99 -4.50 10.26
C ALA A 144 -11.33 -3.92 11.51
N ASP A 145 -10.12 -4.38 11.83
CA ASP A 145 -9.28 -3.73 12.82
C ASP A 145 -8.61 -2.54 12.14
N CYS A 146 -9.25 -1.38 12.27
CA CYS A 146 -8.57 -0.12 12.02
C CYS A 146 -7.93 0.29 13.35
N CYS A 147 -6.59 0.19 13.45
CA CYS A 147 -5.84 0.61 14.64
C CYS A 147 -6.21 -0.14 15.93
N GLY A 148 -6.45 -1.46 15.86
CA GLY A 148 -6.78 -2.29 17.04
C GLY A 148 -8.14 -1.99 17.66
N ILE A 149 -8.93 -1.12 17.02
CA ILE A 149 -10.33 -0.88 17.37
C ILE A 149 -11.18 -1.66 16.39
N ARG A 150 -12.05 -2.49 16.94
CA ARG A 150 -13.03 -3.26 16.18
C ARG A 150 -14.13 -2.31 15.68
N VAL A 151 -13.99 -1.79 14.46
CA VAL A 151 -14.98 -0.89 13.85
C VAL A 151 -15.83 -1.69 12.85
N PRO A 152 -17.18 -1.72 13.01
CA PRO A 152 -18.03 -2.40 12.05
C PRO A 152 -17.98 -1.65 10.72
N SER A 153 -17.85 -2.40 9.63
CA SER A 153 -17.99 -1.84 8.28
C SER A 153 -19.36 -1.15 8.13
N ALA A 154 -19.48 -0.21 7.19
CA ALA A 154 -20.77 0.46 6.92
C ALA A 154 -21.90 -0.54 6.62
N ILE A 155 -21.55 -1.71 6.07
CA ILE A 155 -22.46 -2.83 5.83
C ILE A 155 -22.84 -3.53 7.14
N ALA A 156 -21.86 -3.85 8.00
CA ALA A 156 -22.11 -4.48 9.31
C ALA A 156 -22.92 -3.55 10.24
N ALA A 157 -22.66 -2.24 10.22
CA ALA A 157 -23.43 -1.25 10.96
C ALA A 157 -24.87 -1.12 10.43
N LYS A 158 -25.09 -1.29 9.12
CA LYS A 158 -26.43 -1.34 8.53
C LYS A 158 -27.16 -2.62 8.96
N GLN A 159 -26.50 -3.77 8.92
CA GLN A 159 -27.05 -5.07 9.33
C GLN A 159 -27.44 -5.11 10.80
N ALA A 160 -26.59 -4.60 11.69
CA ALA A 160 -26.88 -4.50 13.12
C ALA A 160 -28.14 -3.64 13.38
N ARG A 161 -28.26 -2.49 12.71
CA ARG A 161 -29.46 -1.64 12.82
C ARG A 161 -30.73 -2.29 12.29
N THR A 162 -30.65 -3.10 11.22
CA THR A 162 -31.81 -3.87 10.74
C THR A 162 -32.25 -4.96 11.71
N ASN A 163 -31.29 -5.60 12.41
CA ASN A 163 -31.61 -6.65 13.38
C ASN A 163 -32.19 -6.10 14.69
N GLU A 164 -31.87 -4.86 15.06
CA GLU A 164 -32.48 -4.18 16.22
C GLU A 164 -33.95 -3.74 15.98
N LEU A 165 -34.40 -3.68 14.71
CA LEU A 165 -35.73 -3.19 14.33
C LEU A 165 -36.80 -4.29 14.17
N GLN A 166 -36.48 -5.56 14.43
CA GLN A 166 -37.46 -6.66 14.44
C GLN A 166 -37.63 -7.24 15.85
N PRO A 167 -38.72 -6.92 16.59
CA PRO A 167 -39.04 -7.62 17.82
C PRO A 167 -39.69 -8.98 17.51
N ASP A 168 -39.09 -10.03 18.05
CA ASP A 168 -39.60 -11.38 18.36
C ASP A 168 -40.59 -12.07 17.40
N THR A 169 -40.09 -13.06 16.66
CA THR A 169 -40.81 -14.35 16.54
C THR A 169 -39.86 -15.48 16.13
N ALA A 170 -39.33 -16.24 17.10
CA ALA A 170 -39.19 -17.71 17.04
C ALA A 170 -38.37 -18.23 18.23
N LYS A 171 -39.02 -19.07 19.02
CA LYS A 171 -38.49 -19.87 20.11
C LYS A 171 -37.44 -20.86 19.61
N GLY A 172 -36.43 -21.16 20.43
CA GLY A 172 -35.75 -22.46 20.39
C GLY A 172 -34.28 -22.46 20.78
N HIS A 173 -34.00 -22.93 22.00
CA HIS A 173 -32.74 -23.54 22.44
C HIS A 173 -31.50 -22.64 22.62
N TYR A 174 -31.47 -21.94 23.75
CA TYR A 174 -30.26 -21.84 24.57
C TYR A 174 -30.70 -21.91 26.03
N LEU A 175 -30.39 -23.01 26.72
CA LEU A 175 -30.28 -23.13 28.18
C LEU A 175 -30.06 -24.62 28.51
N GLN A 176 -28.80 -25.03 28.66
CA GLN A 176 -28.36 -26.03 29.66
C GLN A 176 -26.87 -26.34 29.48
N LYS A 177 -26.07 -25.92 30.46
CA LYS A 177 -25.08 -26.72 31.19
C LYS A 177 -24.19 -25.77 32.00
N LEU A 178 -24.72 -25.33 33.13
CA LEU A 178 -23.95 -25.07 34.33
C LEU A 178 -24.68 -25.85 35.45
N ASP A 179 -23.89 -26.43 36.35
CA ASP A 179 -24.26 -27.13 37.59
C ASP A 179 -24.41 -28.66 37.50
N SER A 180 -23.32 -29.38 37.81
CA SER A 180 -23.26 -30.30 38.96
C SER A 180 -21.88 -30.98 39.05
N VAL A 181 -21.14 -30.63 40.11
CA VAL A 181 -19.99 -31.39 40.62
C VAL A 181 -20.54 -32.35 41.67
N PRO A 182 -20.32 -33.68 41.58
CA PRO A 182 -20.65 -34.57 42.68
C PRO A 182 -19.47 -34.64 43.66
N VAL A 183 -19.78 -34.38 44.93
CA VAL A 183 -19.01 -34.85 46.09
C VAL A 183 -19.57 -36.22 46.43
N ASP A 184 -18.70 -37.23 46.38
CA ASP A 184 -18.57 -38.34 47.36
C ASP A 184 -17.30 -39.14 47.02
#